data_AF-A0AAT9IZF3-F1
#
_entry.id   AF-A0AAT9IZF3-F1
#
_cell.length_a   1.000
_cell.length_b   1.000
_cell.length_c   1.000
_cell.angle_alpha   90.00
_cell.angle_beta   90.00
_cell.angle_gamma   90.00
#
_symmetry.space_group_name_H-M   'P 1'
#
loop_
_entity.id
_entity.type
_entity.pdbx_description
1 polymer ?
#
loop_
_entity_poly.entity_id
_entity_poly.type
_entity_poly.pdbx_seq_one_letter_code
_entity_poly.pdbx_strand_id
1 'polypeptide(L)'
;MPDLSPPYRQQKKIIHRPWFTLAEYKQLYKAVAKAAREAPERYKYAYEQLYDQILILGNTGLRPDEAARLQHRDVTIAHDRDTGQKILEIEVRGKTGYGPCKSMPAAVKHYERLLARPKQGPSGRAKDRKRYEKLVAIMAEAGKLSPLRQKQLEALAPLFSEDGALNSREYAKPADLLFPSNHTVRFRHPAAPDHAPAEPASQAGSVL
;
A
#
# COMPACT_ATOMS: atom_id res chain seq x y z
N MET A 1 -64.69 -8.46 9.07
CA MET A 1 -63.66 -8.22 8.04
C MET A 1 -62.53 -9.22 8.30
N PRO A 2 -62.01 -9.95 7.29
CA PRO A 2 -60.92 -10.90 7.51
C PRO A 2 -59.58 -10.17 7.73
N ASP A 3 -58.70 -10.75 8.54
CA ASP A 3 -57.37 -10.21 8.83
C ASP A 3 -56.41 -10.47 7.64
N LEU A 4 -55.76 -9.41 7.17
CA LEU A 4 -54.81 -9.40 6.05
C LEU A 4 -53.36 -9.18 6.52
N SER A 5 -53.09 -9.33 7.81
CA SER A 5 -51.74 -9.20 8.35
C SER A 5 -50.79 -10.22 7.71
N PRO A 6 -49.61 -9.80 7.22
CA PRO A 6 -48.70 -10.71 6.54
C PRO A 6 -48.14 -11.76 7.53
N PRO A 7 -48.19 -13.07 7.21
CA PRO A 7 -47.84 -14.15 8.13
C PRO A 7 -46.33 -14.28 8.40
N TYR A 8 -45.49 -13.59 7.63
CA TYR A 8 -44.03 -13.63 7.77
C TYR A 8 -43.45 -12.23 7.91
N ARG A 9 -42.48 -12.10 8.83
CA ARG A 9 -41.70 -10.88 9.02
C ARG A 9 -40.90 -10.60 7.75
N GLN A 10 -41.21 -9.51 7.05
CA GLN A 10 -40.45 -9.07 5.88
C GLN A 10 -38.95 -9.06 6.22
N GLN A 11 -38.17 -9.78 5.42
CA GLN A 11 -36.74 -9.95 5.64
C GLN A 11 -36.09 -8.57 5.53
N LYS A 12 -35.68 -8.01 6.69
CA LYS A 12 -35.02 -6.70 6.71
C LYS A 12 -33.77 -6.78 5.85
N LYS A 13 -33.58 -5.82 4.95
CA LYS A 13 -32.33 -5.68 4.17
C LYS A 13 -31.16 -5.74 5.15
N ILE A 14 -30.30 -6.75 5.01
CA ILE A 14 -29.13 -6.89 5.86
C ILE A 14 -28.18 -5.76 5.46
N ILE A 15 -28.17 -4.70 6.27
CA ILE A 15 -27.21 -3.62 6.13
C ILE A 15 -25.94 -4.10 6.83
N HIS A 16 -24.98 -4.56 6.04
CA HIS A 16 -23.64 -4.80 6.57
C HIS A 16 -23.05 -3.47 7.03
N ARG A 17 -22.60 -3.39 8.29
CA ARG A 17 -21.92 -2.20 8.82
C ARG A 17 -20.69 -1.95 7.93
N PRO A 18 -20.45 -0.72 7.46
CA PRO A 18 -19.19 -0.40 6.81
C PRO A 18 -18.05 -0.66 7.80
N TRP A 19 -16.90 -1.09 7.28
CA TRP A 19 -15.69 -1.33 8.07
C TRP A 19 -15.28 -0.11 8.91
N PHE A 20 -15.61 1.10 8.43
CA PHE A 20 -15.40 2.36 9.14
C PHE A 20 -16.64 3.24 9.06
N THR A 21 -16.93 3.96 10.14
CA THR A 21 -17.77 5.16 10.10
C THR A 21 -16.98 6.33 9.50
N LEU A 22 -17.68 7.38 9.05
CA LEU A 22 -17.01 8.58 8.53
C LEU A 22 -16.10 9.23 9.59
N ALA A 23 -16.48 9.17 10.87
CA ALA A 23 -15.66 9.69 11.96
C ALA A 23 -14.38 8.86 12.15
N GLU A 24 -14.49 7.54 12.15
CA GLU A 24 -13.33 6.63 12.24
C GLU A 24 -12.41 6.77 11.02
N TYR A 25 -12.97 6.90 9.81
CA TYR A 25 -12.18 7.17 8.60
C TYR A 25 -11.43 8.51 8.69
N LYS A 26 -12.10 9.55 9.20
CA LYS A 26 -11.47 10.86 9.45
C LYS A 26 -10.35 10.78 10.47
N GLN A 27 -10.54 10.00 11.53
CA GLN A 27 -9.52 9.77 12.53
C GLN A 27 -8.32 9.02 11.92
N LEU A 28 -8.56 8.00 11.10
CA LEU A 28 -7.53 7.20 10.45
C LEU A 28 -6.61 8.04 9.57
N TYR A 29 -7.14 8.75 8.56
CA TYR A 29 -6.25 9.49 7.66
C TYR A 29 -5.55 10.65 8.36
N LYS A 30 -6.15 11.26 9.40
CA LYS A 30 -5.50 12.31 10.20
C LYS A 30 -4.35 11.74 11.04
N ALA A 31 -4.55 10.58 11.66
CA ALA A 31 -3.50 9.90 12.42
C ALA A 31 -2.32 9.54 11.52
N VAL A 32 -2.59 9.00 10.32
CA VAL A 32 -1.54 8.66 9.34
C VAL A 32 -0.85 9.92 8.80
N ALA A 33 -1.59 11.01 8.57
CA ALA A 33 -1.00 12.30 8.18
C ALA A 33 -0.03 12.83 9.25
N LYS A 34 -0.43 12.77 10.53
CA LYS A 34 0.43 13.15 11.65
C LYS A 34 1.66 12.26 11.71
N ALA A 35 1.48 10.94 11.62
CA ALA A 35 2.56 9.96 11.62
C ALA A 35 3.54 10.18 10.45
N ALA A 36 3.05 10.49 9.26
CA ALA A 36 3.90 10.79 8.10
C ALA A 36 4.75 12.04 8.30
N ARG A 37 4.22 13.05 8.99
CA ARG A 37 4.95 14.29 9.31
C ARG A 37 6.01 14.09 10.39
N GLU A 38 5.73 13.24 11.38
CA GLU A 38 6.60 12.98 12.53
C GLU A 38 7.52 11.76 12.34
N ALA A 39 7.36 11.03 11.22
CA ALA A 39 8.16 9.86 10.92
C ALA A 39 9.65 10.23 10.74
N PRO A 40 10.58 9.40 11.26
CA PRO A 40 11.99 9.57 10.97
C PRO A 40 12.23 9.36 9.46
N GLU A 41 13.27 10.00 8.92
CA GLU A 41 13.58 10.01 7.49
C GLU A 41 13.54 8.61 6.85
N ARG A 42 14.04 7.60 7.58
CA ARG A 42 14.03 6.20 7.17
C ARG A 42 12.63 5.64 6.85
N TYR A 43 11.59 6.09 7.54
CA TYR A 43 10.21 5.61 7.38
C TYR A 43 9.27 6.61 6.73
N LYS A 44 9.72 7.86 6.53
CA LYS A 44 8.92 8.97 6.02
C LYS A 44 8.16 8.62 4.74
N TYR A 45 8.86 8.10 3.75
CA TYR A 45 8.24 7.65 2.50
C TYR A 45 7.18 6.57 2.73
N ALA A 46 7.42 5.59 3.61
CA ALA A 46 6.48 4.50 3.85
C ALA A 46 5.16 5.01 4.43
N TYR A 47 5.23 5.94 5.39
CA TYR A 47 4.04 6.56 5.99
C TYR A 47 3.31 7.47 5.01
N GLU A 48 4.04 8.29 4.27
CA GLU A 48 3.45 9.15 3.27
C GLU A 48 2.83 8.33 2.12
N GLN A 49 3.39 7.16 1.75
CA GLN A 49 2.80 6.24 0.77
C GLN A 49 1.50 5.62 1.30
N LEU A 50 1.51 5.19 2.57
CA LEU A 50 0.32 4.68 3.24
C LEU A 50 -0.79 5.74 3.30
N TYR A 51 -0.43 7.00 3.53
CA TYR A 51 -1.36 8.12 3.55
C TYR A 51 -2.08 8.29 2.20
N ASP A 52 -1.32 8.32 1.10
CA ASP A 52 -1.87 8.41 -0.25
C ASP A 52 -2.70 7.18 -0.63
N GLN A 53 -2.25 5.99 -0.22
CA GLN A 53 -2.99 4.75 -0.42
C GLN A 53 -4.38 4.78 0.22
N ILE A 54 -4.47 5.21 1.48
CA ILE A 54 -5.75 5.31 2.20
C ILE A 54 -6.70 6.28 1.48
N LEU A 55 -6.18 7.43 1.05
CA LEU A 55 -7.00 8.45 0.38
C LEU A 55 -7.45 8.02 -1.02
N ILE A 56 -6.61 7.32 -1.78
CA ILE A 56 -7.01 6.80 -3.09
C ILE A 56 -8.05 5.69 -2.93
N LEU A 57 -7.84 4.75 -2.01
CA LEU A 57 -8.80 3.68 -1.73
C LEU A 57 -10.16 4.22 -1.29
N GLY A 58 -10.15 5.22 -0.39
CA GLY A 58 -11.38 5.88 0.07
C GLY A 58 -12.14 6.63 -1.03
N ASN A 59 -11.49 6.95 -2.16
CA ASN A 59 -12.10 7.66 -3.29
C ASN A 59 -12.36 6.78 -4.53
N THR A 60 -11.95 5.51 -4.55
CA THR A 60 -12.04 4.61 -5.72
C THR A 60 -12.89 3.37 -5.46
N GLY A 61 -13.06 2.96 -4.20
CA GLY A 61 -13.83 1.76 -3.85
C GLY A 61 -13.15 0.44 -4.26
N LEU A 62 -11.88 0.48 -4.64
CA LEU A 62 -11.08 -0.71 -4.97
C LEU A 62 -11.00 -1.67 -3.78
N ARG A 63 -11.03 -2.97 -4.07
CA ARG A 63 -10.81 -3.98 -3.04
C ARG A 63 -9.33 -4.00 -2.63
N PRO A 64 -9.01 -4.43 -1.40
CA PRO A 64 -7.62 -4.51 -0.95
C PRO A 64 -6.73 -5.38 -1.84
N ASP A 65 -7.25 -6.48 -2.39
CA ASP A 65 -6.53 -7.40 -3.26
C ASP A 65 -6.33 -6.88 -4.69
N GLU A 66 -7.26 -6.06 -5.18
CA GLU A 66 -7.15 -5.33 -6.45
C GLU A 66 -6.09 -4.23 -6.34
N ALA A 67 -6.16 -3.42 -5.29
CA ALA A 67 -5.23 -2.33 -5.05
C ALA A 67 -3.80 -2.79 -4.80
N ALA A 68 -3.60 -3.96 -4.18
CA ALA A 68 -2.27 -4.53 -3.96
C ALA A 68 -1.53 -4.90 -5.26
N ARG A 69 -2.26 -5.12 -6.36
CA ARG A 69 -1.70 -5.49 -7.67
C ARG A 69 -1.73 -4.36 -8.68
N LEU A 70 -2.36 -3.24 -8.33
CA LEU A 70 -2.57 -2.12 -9.24
C LEU A 70 -1.24 -1.47 -9.61
N GLN A 71 -1.07 -1.16 -10.89
CA GLN A 71 0.13 -0.51 -11.40
C GLN A 71 -0.15 0.90 -11.92
N HIS A 72 0.88 1.73 -12.00
CA HIS A 72 0.76 3.08 -12.59
C HIS A 72 0.26 3.05 -14.05
N ARG A 73 0.61 2.01 -14.82
CA ARG A 73 0.12 1.82 -16.19
C ARG A 73 -1.39 1.58 -16.28
N ASP A 74 -1.98 1.07 -15.19
CA ASP A 74 -3.39 0.73 -15.13
C ASP A 74 -4.23 1.95 -14.71
N VAL A 75 -3.61 3.12 -14.45
CA VAL A 75 -4.29 4.34 -13.98
C VAL A 75 -4.10 5.48 -14.99
N THR A 76 -5.23 5.98 -15.49
CA THR A 76 -5.28 7.12 -16.41
C THR A 76 -6.00 8.29 -15.75
N ILE A 77 -5.44 9.50 -15.84
CA ILE A 77 -6.16 10.73 -15.47
C ILE A 77 -7.01 11.14 -16.67
N ALA A 78 -8.33 11.11 -16.54
CA ALA A 78 -9.28 11.40 -17.60
C ALA A 78 -10.27 12.49 -17.17
N HIS A 79 -10.88 13.16 -18.14
CA HIS A 79 -12.02 14.05 -17.91
C HIS A 79 -13.30 13.25 -18.05
N ASP A 80 -14.09 13.21 -16.98
CA ASP A 80 -15.38 12.56 -17.00
C ASP A 80 -16.35 13.36 -17.86
N ARG A 81 -16.98 12.71 -18.84
CA ARG A 81 -17.90 13.39 -19.77
C ARG A 81 -19.17 13.88 -19.09
N ASP A 82 -19.62 13.16 -18.06
CA ASP A 82 -20.89 13.44 -17.40
C ASP A 82 -20.75 14.60 -16.40
N THR A 83 -19.66 14.64 -15.64
CA THR A 83 -19.44 15.66 -14.60
C THR A 83 -18.49 16.78 -15.02
N GLY A 84 -17.71 16.62 -16.10
CA GLY A 84 -16.65 17.53 -16.53
C GLY A 84 -15.40 17.53 -15.63
N GLN A 85 -15.40 16.74 -14.56
CA GLN A 85 -14.35 16.73 -13.57
C GLN A 85 -13.18 15.82 -13.99
N LYS A 86 -11.97 16.14 -13.53
CA LYS A 86 -10.83 15.22 -13.65
C LYS A 86 -11.00 14.09 -12.66
N ILE A 87 -10.95 12.86 -13.15
CA ILE A 87 -11.05 11.63 -12.36
C ILE A 87 -9.93 10.66 -12.75
N LEU A 88 -9.75 9.62 -11.95
CA LEU A 88 -8.92 8.47 -12.32
C LEU A 88 -9.82 7.42 -12.97
N GLU A 89 -9.45 6.99 -14.17
CA GLU A 89 -9.94 5.78 -14.81
C GLU A 89 -8.92 4.67 -14.57
N ILE A 90 -9.36 3.66 -13.83
CA ILE A 90 -8.52 2.58 -13.32
C ILE A 90 -8.94 1.28 -13.98
N GLU A 91 -7.99 0.63 -14.65
CA GLU A 91 -8.13 -0.67 -15.29
C GLU A 91 -7.90 -1.79 -14.27
N VAL A 92 -8.97 -2.21 -13.58
CA VAL A 92 -8.87 -3.19 -12.49
C VAL A 92 -8.86 -4.61 -13.03
N ARG A 93 -7.93 -5.43 -12.54
CA ARG A 93 -7.86 -6.87 -12.82
C ARG A 93 -8.34 -7.65 -11.58
N GLY A 94 -9.63 -7.93 -11.54
CA GLY A 94 -10.28 -8.64 -10.44
C GLY A 94 -10.40 -10.14 -10.69
N LYS A 95 -11.06 -10.83 -9.75
CA LYS A 95 -11.31 -12.28 -9.80
C LYS A 95 -12.04 -12.74 -11.07
N THR A 96 -12.99 -11.95 -11.55
CA THR A 96 -13.84 -12.28 -12.72
C THR A 96 -13.28 -11.71 -14.03
N GLY A 97 -12.11 -11.08 -14.01
CA GLY A 97 -11.51 -10.44 -15.18
C GLY A 97 -11.36 -8.93 -15.04
N TYR A 98 -11.34 -8.24 -16.18
CA TYR A 98 -11.17 -6.80 -16.29
C TYR A 98 -12.45 -6.05 -15.87
N GLY A 99 -12.31 -4.99 -15.08
CA GLY A 99 -13.39 -4.08 -14.72
C GLY A 99 -12.91 -2.63 -14.66
N PRO A 100 -13.49 -1.69 -15.40
CA PRO A 100 -13.15 -0.27 -15.28
C PRO A 100 -13.68 0.30 -13.96
N CYS A 101 -12.84 1.06 -13.26
CA CYS A 101 -13.18 1.75 -12.02
C CYS A 101 -12.94 3.25 -12.21
N LYS A 102 -13.97 4.06 -11.94
CA LYS A 102 -13.88 5.52 -11.93
C LYS A 102 -13.73 6.01 -10.49
N SER A 103 -12.79 6.92 -10.25
CA SER A 103 -12.60 7.55 -8.93
C SER A 103 -13.46 8.79 -8.75
N MET A 104 -13.60 9.21 -7.49
CA MET A 104 -13.96 10.58 -7.16
C MET A 104 -12.82 11.54 -7.55
N PRO A 105 -13.10 12.82 -7.87
CA PRO A 105 -12.09 13.79 -8.32
C PRO A 105 -10.97 14.03 -7.31
N ALA A 106 -11.28 13.92 -6.01
CA ALA A 106 -10.29 14.12 -4.94
C ALA A 106 -9.10 13.14 -5.06
N ALA A 107 -9.30 11.95 -5.65
CA ALA A 107 -8.24 10.97 -5.86
C ALA A 107 -7.12 11.48 -6.78
N VAL A 108 -7.44 12.35 -7.76
CA VAL A 108 -6.48 12.84 -8.76
C VAL A 108 -5.32 13.56 -8.09
N LYS A 109 -5.61 14.46 -7.15
CA LYS A 109 -4.57 15.18 -6.39
C LYS A 109 -3.64 14.23 -5.63
N HIS A 110 -4.18 13.13 -5.10
CA HIS A 110 -3.40 12.14 -4.36
C HIS A 110 -2.52 11.32 -5.30
N TYR A 111 -3.05 10.96 -6.48
CA TYR A 111 -2.28 10.27 -7.51
C TYR A 111 -1.17 11.15 -8.12
N GLU A 112 -1.44 12.43 -8.39
CA GLU A 112 -0.42 13.40 -8.82
C GLU A 112 0.71 13.54 -7.79
N ARG A 113 0.37 13.54 -6.48
CA ARG A 113 1.35 13.53 -5.40
C ARG A 113 2.19 12.25 -5.39
N LEU A 114 1.62 11.10 -5.73
CA LEU A 114 2.37 9.85 -5.90
C LEU A 114 3.33 9.92 -7.09
N LEU A 115 2.90 10.48 -8.22
CA LEU A 115 3.73 10.63 -9.42
C LEU A 115 4.90 11.60 -9.20
N ALA A 116 4.66 12.71 -8.50
CA ALA A 116 5.67 13.72 -8.20
C ALA A 116 6.69 13.27 -7.14
N ARG A 117 6.37 12.19 -6.42
CA ARG A 117 7.22 11.70 -5.34
C ARG A 117 8.50 11.08 -5.90
N PRO A 118 9.69 11.44 -5.38
CA PRO A 118 10.91 10.76 -5.77
C PRO A 118 10.76 9.28 -5.43
N LYS A 119 10.83 8.42 -6.46
CA LYS A 119 10.91 6.98 -6.26
C LYS A 119 12.11 6.74 -5.36
N GLN A 120 11.91 6.11 -4.21
CA GLN A 120 13.06 5.64 -3.45
C GLN A 120 13.88 4.78 -4.41
N GLY A 121 15.14 5.18 -4.66
CA GLY A 121 16.09 4.28 -5.27
C GLY A 121 16.02 2.95 -4.50
N PRO A 122 16.11 1.79 -5.17
CA PRO A 122 15.73 0.48 -4.66
C PRO A 122 16.03 0.26 -3.18
N SER A 123 15.04 0.55 -2.35
CA SER A 123 15.12 0.34 -0.91
C SER A 123 15.14 -1.16 -0.56
N GLY A 124 15.02 -2.03 -1.56
CA GLY A 124 15.20 -3.47 -1.43
C GLY A 124 16.62 -4.00 -1.64
N ARG A 125 17.57 -3.20 -2.17
CA ARG A 125 18.82 -3.76 -2.74
C ARG A 125 20.12 -3.05 -2.36
N ALA A 126 20.14 -2.19 -1.34
CA ALA A 126 21.40 -1.64 -0.82
C ALA A 126 22.42 -2.74 -0.45
N LYS A 127 21.92 -3.88 0.05
CA LYS A 127 22.74 -5.08 0.30
C LYS A 127 23.26 -5.71 -0.99
N ASP A 128 22.41 -5.81 -2.02
CA ASP A 128 22.77 -6.36 -3.32
C ASP A 128 23.77 -5.46 -4.06
N ARG A 129 23.65 -4.14 -3.94
CA ARG A 129 24.63 -3.16 -4.45
C ARG A 129 25.98 -3.33 -3.77
N LYS A 130 26.02 -3.31 -2.43
CA LYS A 130 27.27 -3.55 -1.68
C LYS A 130 27.89 -4.91 -2.03
N ARG A 131 27.06 -5.92 -2.27
CA ARG A 131 27.50 -7.25 -2.68
C ARG A 131 28.07 -7.24 -4.11
N TYR A 132 27.42 -6.56 -5.05
CA TYR A 132 27.89 -6.38 -6.41
C TYR A 132 29.23 -5.64 -6.45
N GLU A 133 29.32 -4.47 -5.80
CA GLU A 133 30.55 -3.68 -5.66
C GLU A 133 31.69 -4.53 -5.07
N LYS A 134 31.41 -5.33 -4.03
CA LYS A 134 32.40 -6.24 -3.44
C LYS A 134 32.84 -7.35 -4.41
N LEU A 135 31.93 -7.93 -5.18
CA LEU A 135 32.26 -8.97 -6.15
C LEU A 135 33.09 -8.41 -7.31
N VAL A 136 32.77 -7.21 -7.80
CA VAL A 136 33.56 -6.51 -8.82
C VAL A 136 34.95 -6.17 -8.30
N ALA A 137 35.09 -5.68 -7.07
CA ALA A 137 36.39 -5.42 -6.47
C ALA A 137 37.25 -6.70 -6.37
N ILE A 138 36.66 -7.80 -5.90
CA ILE A 138 37.35 -9.10 -5.84
C ILE A 138 37.76 -9.58 -7.23
N MET A 139 36.91 -9.37 -8.25
CA MET A 139 37.22 -9.73 -9.63
C MET A 139 38.41 -8.92 -10.17
N ALA A 140 38.42 -7.61 -9.88
CA ALA A 140 39.48 -6.72 -10.30
C ALA A 140 40.83 -7.06 -9.62
N GLU A 141 40.80 -7.41 -8.34
CA GLU A 141 41.99 -7.79 -7.57
C GLU A 141 42.54 -9.18 -7.95
N ALA A 142 41.68 -10.19 -8.05
CA ALA A 142 42.09 -11.59 -8.24
C ALA A 142 42.09 -12.04 -9.72
N GLY A 143 41.57 -11.23 -10.64
CA GLY A 143 41.40 -11.53 -12.06
C GLY A 143 40.35 -12.60 -12.38
N LYS A 144 39.99 -13.46 -11.42
CA LYS A 144 38.98 -14.53 -11.54
C LYS A 144 38.22 -14.71 -10.24
N LEU A 145 36.91 -14.93 -10.33
CA LEU A 145 36.08 -15.30 -9.17
C LEU A 145 35.96 -16.82 -9.06
N SER A 146 35.61 -17.30 -7.86
CA SER A 146 35.15 -18.68 -7.71
C SER A 146 33.83 -18.89 -8.46
N PRO A 147 33.51 -20.13 -8.91
CA PRO A 147 32.30 -20.40 -9.70
C PRO A 147 31.00 -19.92 -9.02
N LEU A 148 30.92 -20.06 -7.70
CA LEU A 148 29.79 -19.59 -6.90
C LEU A 148 29.66 -18.06 -6.94
N ARG A 149 30.77 -17.33 -6.80
CA ARG A 149 30.79 -15.87 -6.80
C ARG A 149 30.54 -15.30 -8.20
N GLN A 150 31.02 -15.99 -9.23
CA GLN A 150 30.76 -15.63 -10.62
C GLN A 150 29.27 -15.74 -10.96
N LYS A 151 28.62 -16.84 -10.58
CA LYS A 151 27.17 -17.00 -10.70
C LYS A 151 26.38 -15.92 -9.94
N GLN A 152 26.89 -15.48 -8.78
CA GLN A 152 26.28 -14.39 -8.02
C GLN A 152 26.44 -13.02 -8.71
N LEU A 153 27.60 -12.77 -9.32
CA LEU A 153 27.87 -11.56 -10.09
C LEU A 153 26.98 -11.50 -11.33
N GLU A 154 26.89 -12.58 -12.09
CA GLU A 154 26.02 -12.69 -13.27
C GLU A 154 24.53 -12.49 -12.94
N ALA A 155 24.08 -12.96 -11.78
CA ALA A 155 22.71 -12.74 -11.32
C ALA A 155 22.43 -11.28 -10.92
N LEU A 156 23.46 -10.53 -10.52
CA LEU A 156 23.34 -9.13 -10.06
C LEU A 156 23.65 -8.12 -11.16
N ALA A 157 24.52 -8.45 -12.12
CA ALA A 157 24.96 -7.57 -13.20
C ALA A 157 23.82 -6.90 -14.00
N PRO A 158 22.70 -7.57 -14.33
CA PRO A 158 21.62 -6.94 -15.08
C PRO A 158 20.96 -5.76 -14.30
N LEU A 159 21.07 -5.77 -12.97
CA LEU A 159 20.47 -4.76 -12.09
C LEU A 159 21.32 -3.48 -11.97
N PHE A 160 22.59 -3.53 -12.33
CA PHE A 160 23.55 -2.45 -12.15
C PHE A 160 24.23 -2.14 -13.49
N SER A 161 24.33 -0.86 -13.84
CA SER A 161 25.14 -0.38 -14.96
C SER A 161 26.63 -0.67 -14.73
N GLU A 162 27.44 -0.54 -15.79
CA GLU A 162 28.89 -0.72 -15.74
C GLU A 162 29.57 0.18 -14.70
N ASP A 163 29.00 1.36 -14.45
CA ASP A 163 29.46 2.31 -13.43
C ASP A 163 29.03 1.95 -11.99
N GLY A 164 28.36 0.81 -11.81
CA GLY A 164 27.78 0.38 -10.52
C GLY A 164 26.52 1.16 -10.11
N ALA A 165 26.09 2.15 -10.90
CA ALA A 165 24.82 2.81 -10.74
C ALA A 165 23.67 1.84 -11.06
N LEU A 166 22.48 2.06 -10.51
CA LEU A 166 21.36 1.17 -10.78
C LEU A 166 20.92 1.26 -12.25
N ASN A 167 20.76 0.13 -12.92
CA ASN A 167 20.20 0.09 -14.26
C ASN A 167 18.67 0.30 -14.18
N SER A 168 18.22 1.54 -14.40
CA SER A 168 16.82 1.93 -14.32
C SER A 168 15.91 1.24 -15.36
N ARG A 169 16.46 0.80 -16.50
CA ARG A 169 15.71 0.12 -17.58
C ARG A 169 15.34 -1.32 -17.22
N GLU A 170 16.23 -2.05 -16.56
CA GLU A 170 15.95 -3.42 -16.12
C GLU A 170 15.18 -3.48 -14.79
N TYR A 171 15.28 -2.41 -13.99
CA TYR A 171 14.62 -2.25 -12.70
C TYR A 171 13.07 -2.18 -12.77
N ALA A 172 12.50 -1.87 -13.94
CA ALA A 172 11.07 -1.58 -14.09
C ALA A 172 10.13 -2.76 -13.75
N LYS A 173 10.60 -4.02 -13.76
CA LYS A 173 9.70 -5.19 -13.75
C LYS A 173 8.93 -5.46 -12.43
N PRO A 174 9.36 -4.98 -11.25
CA PRO A 174 8.53 -4.94 -10.03
C PRO A 174 8.19 -3.52 -9.53
N ALA A 175 8.66 -2.47 -10.21
CA ALA A 175 8.59 -1.07 -9.76
C ALA A 175 7.34 -0.29 -10.23
N ASP A 176 6.42 -0.97 -10.93
CA ASP A 176 5.22 -0.34 -11.48
C ASP A 176 4.02 -0.37 -10.52
N LEU A 177 4.09 -1.09 -9.40
CA LEU A 177 3.01 -1.11 -8.41
C LEU A 177 2.73 0.31 -7.92
N LEU A 178 1.44 0.67 -7.95
CA LEU A 178 0.96 1.94 -7.43
C LEU A 178 1.24 2.08 -5.93
N PHE A 179 1.08 0.98 -5.21
CA PHE A 179 1.38 0.88 -3.78
C PHE A 179 2.44 -0.20 -3.57
N PRO A 180 3.74 0.15 -3.68
CA PRO A 180 4.80 -0.81 -3.44
C PRO A 180 4.69 -1.31 -2.00
N SER A 181 4.56 -2.62 -1.85
CA SER A 181 4.41 -3.22 -0.55
C SER A 181 5.68 -2.99 0.29
N ASN A 182 5.58 -2.22 1.37
CA ASN A 182 6.65 -1.99 2.35
C ASN A 182 6.90 -3.24 3.23
N HIS A 183 6.78 -4.46 2.70
CA HIS A 183 6.84 -5.71 3.48
C HIS A 183 8.19 -5.97 4.18
N THR A 184 9.21 -5.13 3.97
CA THR A 184 10.47 -5.18 4.73
C THR A 184 10.50 -4.32 5.99
N VAL A 185 9.49 -3.47 6.24
CA VAL A 185 9.39 -2.70 7.49
C VAL A 185 8.24 -3.27 8.31
N ARG A 186 8.53 -4.30 9.12
CA ARG A 186 7.64 -4.67 10.23
C ARG A 186 7.55 -3.43 11.13
N PHE A 187 6.39 -2.78 11.17
CA PHE A 187 6.09 -1.73 12.13
C PHE A 187 6.18 -2.33 13.54
N ARG A 188 7.34 -2.25 14.19
CA ARG A 188 7.42 -2.41 15.65
C ARG A 188 6.89 -1.11 16.24
N HIS A 189 5.68 -1.16 16.77
CA HIS A 189 5.21 -0.13 17.68
C HIS A 189 6.16 -0.12 18.90
N PRO A 190 6.64 1.03 19.40
CA PRO A 190 7.18 1.07 20.76
C PRO A 190 6.09 0.49 21.70
N ALA A 191 6.49 -0.44 22.56
CA ALA A 191 5.57 -1.10 23.49
C ALA A 191 4.75 -0.03 24.22
N ALA A 192 3.42 -0.15 24.19
CA ALA A 192 2.57 0.65 25.05
C ALA A 192 2.94 0.33 26.51
N PRO A 193 2.93 1.32 27.44
CA PRO A 193 3.13 1.04 28.84
C PRO A 193 2.02 0.11 29.34
N ASP A 194 2.39 -0.91 30.11
CA ASP A 194 1.50 -1.92 30.66
C ASP A 194 0.29 -1.26 31.34
N HIS A 195 -0.89 -1.43 30.75
CA HIS A 195 -2.13 -1.12 31.46
C HIS A 195 -2.38 -2.24 32.48
N ALA A 196 -2.25 -1.90 33.75
CA ALA A 196 -2.65 -2.75 34.87
C ALA A 196 -4.10 -3.24 34.66
N PRO A 197 -4.39 -4.52 34.93
CA PRO A 197 -5.74 -5.06 34.74
C PRO A 197 -6.72 -4.37 35.71
N ALA A 198 -7.83 -3.89 35.16
CA ALA A 198 -8.95 -3.39 35.93
C ALA A 198 -9.54 -4.51 36.80
N GLU A 199 -9.75 -4.22 38.08
CA GLU A 199 -10.40 -5.14 39.03
C GLU A 199 -11.78 -5.60 38.54
N PRO A 200 -12.14 -6.87 38.72
CA PRO A 200 -13.46 -7.35 38.34
C PRO A 200 -14.54 -6.79 39.28
N ALA A 201 -15.55 -6.17 38.69
CA ALA A 201 -16.75 -5.74 39.37
C ALA A 201 -17.42 -6.94 40.07
N SER A 202 -17.49 -6.87 41.40
CA SER A 202 -18.22 -7.80 42.26
C SER A 202 -19.69 -7.89 41.83
N GLN A 203 -20.08 -9.07 41.35
CA GLN A 203 -21.48 -9.47 41.28
C GLN A 203 -21.93 -9.87 42.68
N ALA A 204 -22.83 -9.10 43.26
CA ALA A 204 -23.69 -9.56 44.34
C ALA A 204 -25.13 -9.22 43.97
N GLY A 205 -25.87 -10.23 43.49
CA GLY A 205 -27.31 -10.25 43.52
C GLY A 205 -27.75 -11.39 44.44
N SER A 206 -28.62 -11.12 45.41
CA SER A 206 -29.60 -12.07 45.97
C SER A 206 -30.45 -11.31 47.02
N VAL A 207 -31.71 -10.98 46.73
CA VAL A 207 -32.92 -11.73 47.17
C VAL A 207 -33.18 -11.61 48.68
N LEU A 208 -34.01 -10.63 49.06
CA LEU A 208 -35.33 -10.72 49.76
C LEU A 208 -35.75 -9.34 50.24
#